data_AF-A0A6A5WD59-F1
#
_entry.id   AF-A0A6A5WD59-F1
#
_cell.length_a   1.000
_cell.length_b   1.000
_cell.length_c   1.000
_cell.angle_alpha   90.00
_cell.angle_beta   90.00
_cell.angle_gamma   90.00
#
_symmetry.space_group_name_H-M   'P 1'
#
loop_
_entity.id
_entity.type
_entity.pdbx_description
1 polymer ?
#
loop_
_entity_poly.entity_id
_entity_poly.type
_entity_poly.pdbx_seq_one_letter_code
_entity_poly.pdbx_strand_id
1 'polypeptide(L)'
;MNETNRTLNGTRHAEFVAIAGILSTNPISILNETNLYVTVEPCVMCASMLRQYGIKAVYFGCWNDRFGGTGGVLNIHSVPSVDKPYPVFGGIFREEAIMLLRKFYVQENEKAPEPKQKKTRELKTEILPMEIKAPKADN
;
A
#
# COMPACT_ATOMS: atom_id res chain seq x y z
N MET A 1 10.24 -1.97 5.09
CA MET A 1 9.04 -2.49 5.78
C MET A 1 8.36 -1.36 6.54
N ASN A 2 7.13 -1.54 7.03
CA ASN A 2 6.49 -0.54 7.89
C ASN A 2 7.22 -0.44 9.24
N GLU A 3 7.60 0.76 9.66
CA GLU A 3 8.43 1.00 10.85
C GLU A 3 7.76 1.86 11.92
N THR A 4 6.46 2.16 11.78
CA THR A 4 5.71 3.05 12.67
C THR A 4 5.90 2.73 14.16
N ASN A 5 5.89 1.44 14.53
CA ASN A 5 6.09 0.99 15.92
C ASN A 5 7.51 1.29 16.43
N ARG A 6 8.54 1.10 15.59
CA ARG A 6 9.95 1.28 15.97
C ARG A 6 10.29 2.76 16.12
N THR A 7 9.74 3.59 15.24
CA THR A 7 10.07 5.01 15.16
C THR A 7 9.10 5.91 15.92
N LEU A 8 8.00 5.35 16.44
CA LEU A 8 6.89 6.09 17.05
C LEU A 8 6.38 7.23 16.14
N ASN A 9 6.39 6.98 14.83
CA ASN A 9 6.07 7.98 13.82
C ASN A 9 5.12 7.37 12.79
N GLY A 10 3.91 7.90 12.72
CA GLY A 10 2.85 7.43 11.82
C GLY A 10 3.16 7.56 10.34
N THR A 11 4.17 8.34 9.93
CA THR A 11 4.53 8.50 8.52
C THR A 11 5.50 7.44 8.02
N ARG A 12 6.11 6.63 8.91
CA ARG A 12 7.16 5.66 8.57
C ARG A 12 6.59 4.35 8.01
N HIS A 13 5.79 4.49 6.96
CA HIS A 13 5.27 3.40 6.15
C HIS A 13 6.35 2.77 5.27
N ALA A 14 6.08 1.58 4.75
CA ALA A 14 7.05 0.80 3.98
C ALA A 14 7.62 1.56 2.78
N GLU A 15 6.77 2.33 2.09
CA GLU A 15 7.10 3.14 0.93
C GLU A 15 8.03 4.30 1.30
N PHE A 16 7.75 5.00 2.41
CA PHE A 16 8.63 6.06 2.91
C PHE A 16 10.01 5.51 3.29
N VAL A 17 10.04 4.35 3.95
CA VAL A 17 11.30 3.70 4.33
C VAL A 17 12.08 3.27 3.09
N ALA A 18 11.42 2.70 2.07
CA ALA A 18 12.05 2.28 0.84
C ALA A 18 12.64 3.46 0.04
N ILE A 19 11.85 4.52 -0.16
CA ILE A 19 12.28 5.72 -0.88
C ILE A 19 13.42 6.41 -0.13
N ALA A 20 13.33 6.57 1.19
CA ALA A 20 14.41 7.13 1.99
C ALA A 20 15.71 6.30 1.88
N GLY A 21 15.59 4.97 1.83
CA GLY A 21 16.73 4.07 1.61
C GLY A 21 17.41 4.32 0.26
N ILE A 22 16.65 4.39 -0.83
CA ILE A 22 17.19 4.68 -2.17
C ILE A 22 17.86 6.06 -2.22
N LEU A 23 17.19 7.09 -1.70
CA LEU A 23 17.69 8.47 -1.72
C LEU A 23 18.89 8.72 -0.80
N SER A 24 19.20 7.80 0.11
CA SER A 24 20.40 7.91 0.95
C SER A 24 21.70 7.78 0.14
N THR A 25 21.65 7.19 -1.05
CA THR A 25 22.82 6.91 -1.90
C THR A 25 22.65 7.36 -3.35
N ASN A 26 21.46 7.82 -3.75
CA ASN A 26 21.13 8.17 -5.14
C ASN A 26 20.42 9.52 -5.21
N PRO A 27 20.57 10.28 -6.32
CA PRO A 27 19.80 11.49 -6.54
C PRO A 27 18.32 11.17 -6.74
N ILE A 28 17.44 12.14 -6.45
CA ILE A 28 15.98 11.97 -6.60
C ILE A 28 15.53 11.56 -8.00
N SER A 29 16.30 11.94 -9.03
CA SER A 29 15.98 11.62 -10.44
C SER A 29 15.89 10.12 -10.72
N ILE A 30 16.54 9.26 -9.92
CA ILE A 30 16.48 7.80 -10.07
C ILE A 30 15.05 7.26 -9.93
N LEU A 31 14.16 7.97 -9.22
CA LEU A 31 12.79 7.52 -8.99
C LEU A 31 11.96 7.52 -10.28
N ASN A 32 12.29 8.37 -11.25
CA ASN A 32 11.67 8.36 -12.58
C ASN A 32 11.94 7.07 -13.36
N GLU A 33 12.93 6.30 -12.93
CA GLU A 33 13.31 5.00 -13.52
C GLU A 33 12.96 3.82 -12.61
N THR A 34 12.45 4.08 -11.40
CA THR A 34 12.25 3.08 -10.36
C THR A 34 10.82 2.56 -10.33
N ASN A 35 10.66 1.25 -10.42
CA ASN A 35 9.38 0.58 -10.18
C ASN A 35 9.28 0.15 -8.70
N LEU A 36 8.19 0.55 -8.04
CA LEU A 36 7.92 0.13 -6.66
C LEU A 36 7.02 -1.11 -6.64
N TYR A 37 7.43 -2.12 -5.87
CA TYR A 37 6.59 -3.28 -5.53
C TYR A 37 6.23 -3.22 -4.05
N VAL A 38 4.93 -3.28 -3.73
CA VAL A 38 4.44 -3.24 -2.35
C VAL A 38 3.29 -4.23 -2.16
N THR A 39 3.19 -4.89 -1.01
CA THR A 39 2.19 -5.96 -0.83
C THR A 39 0.75 -5.45 -0.79
N VAL A 40 0.54 -4.26 -0.21
CA VAL A 40 -0.77 -3.62 -0.05
C VAL A 40 -0.77 -2.30 -0.80
N GLU A 41 -1.89 -1.96 -1.42
CA GLU A 41 -2.09 -0.68 -2.09
C GLU A 41 -1.61 0.51 -1.22
N PRO A 42 -0.79 1.42 -1.79
CA PRO A 42 -0.31 2.59 -1.05
C PRO A 42 -1.46 3.40 -0.48
N CYS A 43 -1.31 3.84 0.77
CA CYS A 43 -2.31 4.73 1.35
C CYS A 43 -2.27 6.13 0.70
N VAL A 44 -3.28 6.97 0.93
CA VAL A 44 -3.36 8.35 0.41
C VAL A 44 -2.05 9.13 0.59
N MET A 45 -1.45 9.05 1.78
CA MET A 45 -0.18 9.74 2.09
C MET A 45 0.98 9.21 1.24
N CYS A 46 1.15 7.89 1.15
CA CYS A 46 2.20 7.27 0.36
C CYS A 46 2.01 7.51 -1.13
N ALA A 47 0.77 7.40 -1.62
CA ALA A 47 0.43 7.65 -3.02
C ALA A 47 0.76 9.09 -3.46
N SER A 48 0.50 10.08 -2.58
CA SER A 48 0.85 11.48 -2.84
C SER A 48 2.36 11.70 -2.87
N MET A 49 3.11 11.15 -1.90
CA MET A 49 4.57 11.25 -1.86
C MET A 49 5.20 10.65 -3.12
N LEU A 50 4.77 9.46 -3.54
CA LEU A 50 5.27 8.80 -4.74
C LEU A 50 5.03 9.63 -6.01
N ARG A 51 3.90 10.36 -6.06
CA ARG A 51 3.58 11.27 -7.17
C ARG A 51 4.54 12.46 -7.21
N GLN A 52 4.69 13.15 -6.07
CA GLN A 52 5.54 14.34 -5.95
C GLN A 52 7.01 14.02 -6.24
N TYR A 53 7.44 12.79 -5.91
CA TYR A 53 8.81 12.32 -6.12
C TYR A 53 9.05 11.73 -7.51
N GLY A 54 8.00 11.63 -8.34
CA GLY A 54 8.11 11.18 -9.73
C GLY A 54 8.44 9.69 -9.88
N ILE A 55 7.80 8.80 -9.10
CA ILE A 55 8.00 7.35 -9.29
C ILE A 55 7.59 6.91 -10.70
N LYS A 56 8.33 5.97 -11.30
CA LYS A 56 8.01 5.43 -12.63
C LYS A 56 6.68 4.68 -12.67
N ALA A 57 6.47 3.76 -11.74
CA ALA A 57 5.28 2.91 -11.66
C ALA A 57 5.17 2.23 -10.28
N VAL A 58 3.94 1.86 -9.91
CA VAL A 58 3.66 1.11 -8.69
C VAL A 58 2.95 -0.19 -9.01
N TYR A 59 3.41 -1.26 -8.39
CA TYR A 59 2.87 -2.61 -8.47
C TYR A 59 2.49 -3.05 -7.06
N PHE A 60 1.26 -3.54 -6.86
CA PHE A 60 0.86 -4.03 -5.55
C PHE A 60 -0.03 -5.28 -5.58
N GLY A 61 -0.11 -5.95 -4.43
CA GLY A 61 -0.87 -7.18 -4.28
C GLY A 61 -2.35 -6.96 -4.04
N CYS A 62 -2.72 -6.58 -2.82
CA CYS A 62 -4.13 -6.40 -2.47
C CYS A 62 -4.52 -4.93 -2.28
N TRP A 63 -5.80 -4.64 -2.50
CA TRP A 63 -6.36 -3.31 -2.26
C TRP A 63 -6.39 -2.93 -0.78
N ASN A 64 -6.40 -1.63 -0.52
CA ASN A 64 -6.49 -1.04 0.80
C ASN A 64 -7.86 -0.38 0.98
N ASP A 65 -8.83 -1.17 1.44
CA ASP A 65 -10.23 -0.77 1.54
C ASP A 65 -10.49 0.42 2.48
N ARG A 66 -9.55 0.75 3.36
CA ARG A 66 -9.71 1.83 4.35
C ARG A 66 -8.98 3.11 3.99
N PHE A 67 -7.82 3.00 3.37
CA PHE A 67 -6.91 4.14 3.19
C PHE A 67 -6.27 4.22 1.80
N GLY A 68 -6.70 3.37 0.86
CA GLY A 68 -6.13 3.25 -0.48
C GLY A 68 -6.10 4.57 -1.26
N GLY A 69 -4.90 4.96 -1.70
CA GLY A 69 -4.66 6.20 -2.43
C GLY A 69 -4.52 6.02 -3.94
N THR A 70 -4.59 4.79 -4.44
CA THR A 70 -4.36 4.47 -5.86
C THR A 70 -5.52 3.73 -6.53
N GLY A 71 -6.74 3.88 -6.02
CA GLY A 71 -7.93 3.18 -6.53
C GLY A 71 -8.90 2.71 -5.46
N GLY A 72 -8.40 2.34 -4.28
CA GLY A 72 -9.21 1.74 -3.21
C GLY A 72 -10.19 2.73 -2.58
N VAL A 73 -9.69 3.90 -2.18
CA VAL A 73 -10.52 4.99 -1.61
C VAL A 73 -10.43 6.24 -2.48
N LEU A 74 -9.22 6.67 -2.82
CA LEU A 74 -8.94 7.83 -3.67
C LEU A 74 -8.02 7.45 -4.83
N ASN A 75 -8.00 8.30 -5.86
CA ASN A 75 -7.19 8.12 -7.08
C ASN A 75 -6.02 9.12 -7.14
N ILE A 76 -5.26 9.29 -6.06
CA ILE A 76 -4.21 10.31 -5.94
C ILE A 76 -3.14 10.18 -7.04
N HIS A 77 -2.85 8.96 -7.49
CA HIS A 77 -1.90 8.70 -8.57
C HIS A 77 -2.29 9.28 -9.95
N SER A 78 -3.57 9.53 -10.22
CA SER A 78 -4.07 9.84 -11.57
C SER A 78 -4.97 11.07 -11.70
N VAL A 79 -5.55 11.58 -10.60
CA VAL A 79 -6.38 12.81 -10.65
C VAL A 79 -5.60 14.00 -11.21
N PRO A 80 -6.25 14.98 -11.88
CA PRO A 80 -5.57 16.20 -12.32
C PRO A 80 -4.85 16.90 -11.16
N SER A 81 -3.56 17.18 -11.32
CA SER A 81 -2.71 17.87 -10.33
C SER A 81 -1.52 18.51 -11.04
N VAL A 82 -0.76 19.33 -10.31
CA VAL A 82 0.51 19.92 -10.77
C VAL A 82 1.59 18.84 -11.00
N ASP A 83 1.55 17.76 -10.21
CA ASP A 83 2.49 16.65 -10.32
C ASP A 83 2.05 15.68 -11.42
N LYS A 84 3.00 15.10 -12.15
CA LYS A 84 2.71 14.11 -13.19
C LYS A 84 2.06 12.86 -12.58
N PRO A 85 1.04 12.27 -13.23
CA PRO A 85 0.48 11.00 -12.78
C PRO A 85 1.47 9.86 -13.02
N TYR A 86 1.26 8.74 -12.34
CA TYR A 86 2.04 7.50 -12.54
C TYR A 86 1.12 6.28 -12.67
N PRO A 87 1.51 5.27 -13.48
CA PRO A 87 0.73 4.06 -13.65
C PRO A 87 0.78 3.17 -12.39
N VAL A 88 -0.33 2.50 -12.13
CA VAL A 88 -0.50 1.58 -11.00
C VAL A 88 -1.07 0.24 -11.47
N PHE A 89 -0.55 -0.85 -10.93
CA PHE A 89 -0.95 -2.21 -11.30
C PHE A 89 -1.21 -3.03 -10.04
N GLY A 90 -2.45 -3.49 -9.89
CA GLY A 90 -2.89 -4.27 -8.74
C GLY A 90 -3.08 -5.74 -9.03
N GLY A 91 -3.18 -6.54 -7.96
CA GLY A 91 -3.56 -7.94 -8.03
C GLY A 91 -2.39 -8.93 -7.98
N ILE A 92 -1.14 -8.46 -7.89
CA ILE A 92 0.05 -9.31 -8.00
C ILE A 92 0.30 -10.03 -6.67
N PHE A 93 0.16 -11.36 -6.63
CA PHE A 93 0.15 -12.12 -5.37
C PHE A 93 -0.89 -11.57 -4.37
N ARG A 94 -2.07 -11.21 -4.89
CA ARG A 94 -3.18 -10.65 -4.10
C ARG A 94 -3.56 -11.53 -2.93
N GLU A 95 -3.67 -12.84 -3.16
CA GLU A 95 -4.15 -13.77 -2.16
C GLU A 95 -3.17 -13.89 -0.99
N GLU A 96 -1.89 -13.97 -1.31
CA GLU A 96 -0.79 -13.99 -0.34
C GLU A 96 -0.75 -12.69 0.47
N ALA A 97 -0.89 -11.53 -0.18
CA ALA A 97 -0.95 -10.25 0.50
C ALA A 97 -2.14 -10.14 1.47
N ILE A 98 -3.33 -10.59 1.06
CA ILE A 98 -4.51 -10.66 1.92
C ILE A 98 -4.26 -11.59 3.11
N MET A 99 -3.69 -12.77 2.87
CA MET A 99 -3.42 -13.74 3.93
C MET A 99 -2.40 -13.21 4.94
N LEU A 100 -1.38 -12.48 4.50
CA LEU A 100 -0.43 -11.81 5.39
C LEU A 100 -1.13 -10.80 6.30
N LEU A 101 -1.99 -9.93 5.75
CA LEU A 101 -2.75 -8.96 6.55
C LEU A 101 -3.72 -9.64 7.54
N ARG A 102 -4.44 -10.66 7.10
CA ARG A 102 -5.38 -11.39 7.98
C ARG A 102 -4.64 -12.06 9.14
N LYS A 103 -3.50 -12.71 8.88
CA LYS A 103 -2.63 -13.27 9.92
C LYS A 103 -2.19 -12.21 10.92
N PHE A 104 -1.76 -11.04 10.45
CA PHE A 104 -1.38 -9.92 11.32
C PHE A 104 -2.53 -9.45 12.24
N TYR A 105 -3.76 -9.36 11.75
CA TYR A 105 -4.89 -8.88 12.58
C TYR A 105 -5.43 -9.90 13.59
N VAL A 106 -5.28 -11.19 13.30
CA VAL A 106 -5.62 -12.30 14.20
C VAL A 106 -4.56 -12.46 15.30
N GLN A 107 -3.29 -12.18 15.00
CA GLN A 107 -2.22 -12.17 16.00
C GLN A 107 -2.53 -11.21 17.16
N GLU A 108 -2.16 -11.63 18.37
CA GLU A 108 -2.23 -10.80 19.56
C GLU A 108 -1.07 -9.80 19.55
N ASN A 109 -1.36 -8.58 20.00
CA ASN A 109 -0.29 -7.59 20.20
C ASN A 109 0.19 -7.74 21.64
N GLU A 110 1.24 -8.55 21.85
CA GLU A 110 1.85 -8.77 23.17
C GLU A 110 2.40 -7.48 23.80
N LYS A 111 2.61 -6.43 22.99
CA LYS A 111 3.08 -5.12 23.45
C LYS A 111 1.95 -4.16 23.82
N ALA A 112 0.69 -4.58 23.76
CA ALA A 112 -0.42 -3.76 24.22
C ALA A 112 -0.36 -3.61 25.76
N PRO A 113 -0.60 -2.41 26.33
CA PRO A 113 -0.57 -2.20 27.78
C PRO A 113 -1.52 -3.13 28.53
N GLU A 114 -2.67 -3.43 27.92
CA GLU A 114 -3.60 -4.48 28.34
C GLU A 114 -3.88 -5.40 27.14
N PRO A 115 -3.28 -6.60 27.11
CA PRO A 115 -3.54 -7.58 26.06
C PRO A 115 -5.01 -8.03 26.11
N LYS A 116 -5.84 -7.50 25.20
CA LYS A 116 -7.21 -7.99 25.02
C LYS A 116 -7.16 -9.29 24.22
N GLN A 117 -7.55 -10.39 24.85
CA GLN A 117 -7.68 -11.69 24.17
C GLN A 117 -8.65 -11.55 23.00
N LYS A 118 -8.16 -11.80 21.77
CA LYS A 118 -8.98 -11.71 20.55
C LYS A 118 -9.69 -13.05 20.26
N LYS A 119 -10.24 -13.69 21.28
CA LYS A 119 -10.83 -15.06 21.23
C LYS A 119 -11.87 -15.27 20.13
N THR A 120 -12.52 -14.21 19.64
CA THR A 120 -13.59 -14.28 18.63
C THR A 120 -13.12 -14.08 17.19
N ARG A 121 -11.82 -13.86 16.92
CA ARG A 121 -11.32 -13.59 15.57
C ARG A 121 -10.80 -14.86 14.91
N GLU A 122 -11.65 -15.51 14.13
CA GLU A 122 -11.25 -16.63 13.27
C GLU A 122 -10.53 -16.14 12.02
N LEU A 123 -9.46 -16.86 11.64
CA LEU A 123 -8.75 -16.59 10.39
C LEU A 123 -9.57 -17.12 9.22
N LYS A 124 -10.26 -16.23 8.52
CA LYS A 124 -10.91 -16.56 7.24
C LYS A 124 -9.84 -16.85 6.19
N THR A 125 -9.83 -18.06 5.64
CA THR A 125 -8.89 -18.48 4.59
C THR A 125 -9.46 -18.27 3.19
N GLU A 126 -10.78 -18.23 3.05
CA GLU A 126 -11.46 -18.01 1.79
C GLU A 126 -11.22 -16.58 1.27
N ILE A 127 -10.75 -16.47 0.04
CA ILE A 127 -10.54 -15.20 -0.65
C ILE A 127 -11.43 -15.20 -1.88
N LEU A 128 -12.39 -14.28 -1.91
CA LEU A 128 -13.30 -14.16 -3.05
C LEU A 128 -12.51 -13.72 -4.30
N PRO A 129 -12.87 -14.26 -5.48
CA PRO A 129 -12.35 -13.79 -6.76
C PRO A 129 -12.56 -12.29 -6.92
N MET A 130 -11.69 -11.62 -7.69
CA MET A 130 -11.96 -10.24 -8.08
C MET A 130 -13.17 -10.22 -9.01
N GLU A 131 -14.13 -9.35 -8.74
CA GLU A 131 -15.16 -9.02 -9.72
C GLU A 131 -14.49 -8.31 -10.91
N ILE A 132 -14.35 -9.01 -12.04
CA ILE A 132 -13.95 -8.39 -13.30
C ILE A 132 -15.17 -7.60 -13.79
N LYS A 133 -15.27 -6.33 -13.39
CA LYS A 133 -16.23 -5.42 -14.02
C LYS A 133 -15.77 -5.19 -15.46
N ALA A 134 -16.60 -5.59 -16.42
CA ALA A 134 -16.39 -5.24 -17.82
C ALA A 134 -16.14 -3.73 -17.94
N PRO A 135 -15.23 -3.28 -18.84
CA PRO A 135 -14.99 -1.86 -19.04
C PRO A 135 -16.33 -1.17 -19.28
N LYS A 136 -16.65 -0.16 -18.46
CA LYS A 136 -17.79 0.70 -18.74
C LYS A 136 -17.49 1.37 -20.08
N ALA A 137 -18.35 1.17 -21.07
CA ALA A 137 -18.31 1.95 -22.29
C ALA A 137 -18.44 3.42 -21.90
N ASP A 138 -17.43 4.21 -22.23
CA ASP A 138 -17.44 5.65 -22.04
C ASP A 138 -18.59 6.22 -22.91
N ASN A 139 -19.57 6.86 -22.28
CA ASN A 139 -20.62 7.65 -22.94
C ASN A 139 -20.17 9.11 -22.99
#